data_AF-A0A8X7UUV2-F1
#
_entry.id   AF-A0A8X7UUV2-F1
#
_cell.length_a   1.000
_cell.length_b   1.000
_cell.length_c   1.000
_cell.angle_alpha   90.00
_cell.angle_beta   90.00
_cell.angle_gamma   90.00
#
_symmetry.space_group_name_H-M   'P 1'
#
loop_
_entity.id
_entity.type
_entity.pdbx_description
1 polymer ?
#
loop_
_entity_poly.entity_id
_entity_poly.type
_entity_poly.pdbx_seq_one_letter_code
_entity_poly.pdbx_strand_id
1 'polypeptide(L)'
;MCESANASFDEIPHELLLFEALQEVLEEEIDRDPHVCLMGKDVGHYGGSYKVTKGLAEKFGDLRVLDTPICEKAFTGMNLGFLLLAFNQISNNCGMLHYTSGGPLGAEHSQRLESYFQSIQMVACSTPYNAKGLMKAAIRSENPVILFEHVLLYNLKESIPDEEYICNLEEAEMVRPGEHITILTYSRMRRKDAGEQWV
;
A
#
# COMPACT_ATOMS: atom_id res chain seq x y z
N MET A 1 -26.34 4.95 -12.83
CA MET A 1 -26.10 5.10 -14.27
C MET A 1 -25.15 6.27 -14.43
N CYS A 2 -23.86 6.00 -14.57
CA CYS A 2 -22.87 7.05 -14.86
C CYS A 2 -22.68 7.06 -16.38
N GLU A 3 -23.02 8.18 -17.01
CA GLU A 3 -22.98 8.34 -18.46
C GLU A 3 -21.54 8.48 -18.98
N SER A 4 -21.32 7.87 -20.13
CA SER A 4 -20.10 7.85 -20.92
C SER A 4 -19.71 9.24 -21.43
N ALA A 5 -18.51 9.69 -21.09
CA ALA A 5 -17.81 10.74 -21.83
C ALA A 5 -16.76 10.07 -22.73
N ASN A 6 -16.90 10.29 -24.04
CA ASN A 6 -15.95 9.87 -25.06
C ASN A 6 -14.57 10.50 -24.80
N ALA A 7 -13.57 9.66 -24.56
CA ALA A 7 -12.16 10.01 -24.77
C ALA A 7 -11.62 9.09 -25.85
N SER A 8 -11.27 9.68 -27.00
CA SER A 8 -10.70 9.00 -28.15
C SER A 8 -9.23 9.37 -28.27
N PHE A 9 -8.34 8.54 -27.71
CA PHE A 9 -6.98 8.25 -28.19
C PHE A 9 -6.57 6.93 -27.53
N ASP A 10 -6.30 5.90 -28.35
CA ASP A 10 -5.81 4.60 -27.92
C ASP A 10 -4.42 4.75 -27.28
N GLU A 11 -4.36 4.93 -25.96
CA GLU A 11 -3.12 4.78 -25.19
C GLU A 11 -3.00 3.31 -24.76
N ILE A 12 -1.87 2.70 -25.14
CA ILE A 12 -1.64 1.26 -24.98
C ILE A 12 -1.36 1.01 -23.50
N PRO A 13 -2.20 0.24 -22.79
CA PRO A 13 -1.96 -0.11 -21.40
C PRO A 13 -0.55 -0.69 -21.21
N HIS A 14 0.24 -0.13 -20.29
CA HIS A 14 1.55 -0.71 -19.96
C HIS A 14 1.41 -1.81 -18.92
N GLU A 15 2.28 -2.81 -19.04
CA GLU A 15 2.24 -4.00 -18.21
C GLU A 15 3.33 -3.92 -17.15
N LEU A 16 2.94 -3.87 -15.88
CA LEU A 16 3.87 -3.71 -14.77
C LEU A 16 3.54 -4.60 -13.58
N LEU A 17 4.53 -4.77 -12.72
CA LEU A 17 4.44 -5.49 -11.46
C LEU A 17 3.85 -4.60 -10.37
N LEU A 18 3.25 -5.20 -9.34
CA LEU A 18 2.63 -4.44 -8.25
C LEU A 18 3.66 -3.53 -7.54
N PHE A 19 4.89 -3.99 -7.34
CA PHE A 19 5.91 -3.13 -6.71
C PHE A 19 6.32 -1.95 -7.61
N GLU A 20 6.33 -2.15 -8.93
CA GLU A 20 6.60 -1.08 -9.91
C GLU A 20 5.45 -0.07 -9.89
N ALA A 21 4.21 -0.53 -9.71
CA ALA A 21 3.04 0.35 -9.62
C ALA A 21 3.12 1.25 -8.40
N LEU A 22 3.58 0.72 -7.26
CA LEU A 22 3.82 1.51 -6.04
C LEU A 22 4.99 2.48 -6.22
N GLN A 23 6.04 2.07 -6.93
CA GLN A 23 7.19 2.92 -7.24
C GLN A 23 6.77 4.12 -8.11
N GLU A 24 5.98 3.89 -9.16
CA GLU A 24 5.43 4.94 -10.03
C GLU A 24 4.62 5.96 -9.22
N VAL A 25 3.77 5.50 -8.29
CA VAL A 25 3.00 6.42 -7.42
C VAL A 25 3.92 7.31 -6.61
N LEU A 26 4.93 6.73 -5.95
CA LEU A 26 5.87 7.49 -5.14
C LEU A 26 6.60 8.52 -5.99
N GLU A 27 7.05 8.14 -7.19
CA GLU A 27 7.72 9.04 -8.11
C GLU A 27 6.80 10.19 -8.55
N GLU A 28 5.57 9.87 -8.97
CA GLU A 28 4.58 10.84 -9.44
C GLU A 28 4.16 11.81 -8.31
N GLU A 29 3.89 11.33 -7.10
CA GLU A 29 3.41 12.18 -6.01
C GLU A 29 4.52 13.03 -5.37
N ILE A 30 5.76 12.51 -5.29
CA ILE A 30 6.92 13.31 -4.84
C ILE A 30 7.26 14.41 -5.87
N ASP A 31 7.15 14.11 -7.17
CA ASP A 31 7.35 15.11 -8.22
C ASP A 31 6.24 16.17 -8.21
N ARG A 32 4.98 15.75 -8.02
CA ARG A 32 3.80 16.61 -8.01
C ARG A 32 3.77 17.61 -6.85
N ASP A 33 4.08 17.18 -5.64
CA ASP A 33 3.93 18.00 -4.44
C ASP A 33 5.27 18.10 -3.67
N PRO A 34 5.87 19.30 -3.55
CA PRO A 34 7.14 19.49 -2.85
C PRO A 34 7.08 19.16 -1.36
N HIS A 35 5.89 19.03 -0.76
CA HIS A 35 5.69 18.68 0.64
C HIS A 35 5.62 17.17 0.89
N VAL A 36 5.44 16.35 -0.15
CA VAL A 36 5.42 14.89 -0.01
C VAL A 36 6.85 14.40 0.24
N CYS A 37 7.06 13.64 1.30
CA CYS A 37 8.35 13.01 1.59
C CYS A 37 8.16 11.57 2.01
N LEU A 38 9.19 10.76 1.76
CA LEU A 38 9.24 9.35 2.11
C LEU A 38 10.27 9.15 3.22
N MET A 39 9.86 8.52 4.31
CA MET A 39 10.73 8.21 5.44
C MET A 39 10.53 6.78 5.88
N GLY A 40 11.63 6.07 6.14
CA GLY A 40 11.56 4.70 6.62
C GLY A 40 12.92 4.04 6.69
N LYS A 41 12.94 2.81 7.18
CA LYS A 41 14.16 2.02 7.25
C LYS A 41 14.54 1.54 5.85
N ASP A 42 15.78 1.81 5.46
CA ASP A 42 16.39 1.39 4.20
C ASP A 42 15.66 1.89 2.92
N VAL A 43 14.80 2.92 3.02
CA VAL A 43 14.02 3.45 1.89
C VAL A 43 14.82 4.44 1.03
N GLY A 44 15.88 5.02 1.58
CA GLY A 44 16.76 5.99 0.91
C GLY A 44 17.70 5.31 -0.06
N HIS A 45 19.00 5.34 0.23
CA HIS A 45 20.02 4.87 -0.73
C HIS A 45 19.93 3.38 -1.06
N TYR A 46 19.40 2.57 -0.14
CA TYR A 46 19.22 1.13 -0.38
C TYR A 46 18.03 0.81 -1.30
N GLY A 47 17.05 1.72 -1.41
CA GLY A 47 15.88 1.58 -2.26
C GLY A 47 14.81 0.61 -1.74
N GLY A 48 14.82 0.32 -0.44
CA GLY A 48 13.91 -0.60 0.22
C GLY A 48 14.31 -2.07 0.09
N SER A 49 13.86 -2.90 1.04
CA SER A 49 14.06 -4.36 1.03
C SER A 49 13.42 -5.02 -0.20
N TYR A 50 12.33 -4.45 -0.70
CA TYR A 50 11.56 -4.96 -1.84
C TYR A 50 11.67 -4.10 -3.09
N LYS A 51 12.59 -3.13 -3.12
CA LYS A 51 12.93 -2.30 -4.29
C LYS A 51 11.85 -1.34 -4.79
N VAL A 52 10.77 -1.15 -4.04
CA VAL A 52 9.71 -0.15 -4.30
C VAL A 52 10.26 1.29 -4.36
N THR A 53 11.32 1.61 -3.61
CA THR A 53 11.82 3.00 -3.48
C THR A 53 13.16 3.21 -4.17
N LYS A 54 13.55 2.26 -5.02
CA LYS A 54 14.87 2.22 -5.67
C LYS A 54 15.07 3.42 -6.60
N GLY A 55 16.18 4.13 -6.43
CA GLY A 55 16.53 5.29 -7.26
C GLY A 55 15.81 6.60 -6.88
N LEU A 56 14.80 6.56 -6.00
CA LEU A 56 14.07 7.77 -5.61
C LEU A 56 14.95 8.74 -4.81
N ALA A 57 15.83 8.23 -3.94
CA ALA A 57 16.77 9.07 -3.18
C ALA A 57 17.78 9.77 -4.11
N GLU A 58 18.27 9.09 -5.15
CA GLU A 58 19.17 9.70 -6.13
C GLU A 58 18.46 10.79 -6.96
N LYS A 59 17.16 10.59 -7.26
CA LYS A 59 16.36 11.53 -8.05
C LYS A 59 15.93 12.77 -7.26
N PHE A 60 15.41 12.59 -6.04
CA PHE A 60 14.77 13.67 -5.27
C PHE A 60 15.61 14.18 -4.09
N GLY A 61 16.72 13.50 -3.78
CA GLY A 61 17.66 13.86 -2.73
C GLY A 61 17.24 13.43 -1.31
N ASP A 62 18.21 13.48 -0.41
CA ASP A 62 18.15 12.97 0.96
C ASP A 62 17.20 13.75 1.89
N LEU A 63 16.58 14.83 1.42
CA LEU A 63 15.55 15.57 2.16
C LEU A 63 14.13 15.18 1.75
N ARG A 64 13.98 14.43 0.65
CA ARG A 64 12.68 13.95 0.15
C ARG A 64 12.54 12.45 0.34
N VAL A 65 13.64 11.70 0.34
CA VAL A 65 13.65 10.26 0.64
C VAL A 65 14.70 9.96 1.70
N LEU A 66 14.24 9.72 2.93
CA LEU A 66 15.09 9.70 4.13
C LEU A 66 15.18 8.31 4.74
N ASP A 67 16.41 7.84 4.92
CA ASP A 67 16.71 6.69 5.75
C ASP A 67 16.59 7.05 7.22
N THR A 68 15.79 6.29 7.96
CA THR A 68 15.62 6.44 9.40
C THR A 68 16.42 5.39 10.15
N PRO A 69 16.94 5.68 11.36
CA PRO A 69 17.57 4.67 12.21
C PRO A 69 16.67 3.46 12.44
N ILE A 70 17.27 2.31 12.80
CA ILE A 70 16.54 1.08 13.20
C ILE A 70 15.90 1.31 14.58
N CYS A 71 14.87 2.14 14.59
CA CYS A 71 14.07 2.52 15.74
C CYS A 71 12.71 2.98 15.22
N GLU A 72 11.86 2.01 14.92
CA GLU A 72 10.48 2.20 14.43
C GLU A 72 9.69 3.16 15.34
N LYS A 73 10.02 3.16 16.64
CA LYS A 73 9.46 4.03 17.67
C LYS A 73 9.80 5.51 17.48
N ALA A 74 11.00 5.83 16.98
CA ALA A 74 11.50 7.20 16.90
C ALA A 74 11.02 7.95 15.65
N PHE A 75 10.98 7.31 14.48
CA PHE A 75 10.58 7.99 13.25
C PHE A 75 9.09 7.92 12.95
N THR A 76 8.37 6.89 13.43
CA THR A 76 6.90 6.98 13.49
C THR A 76 6.57 8.28 14.21
N GLY A 77 7.24 8.56 15.34
CA GLY A 77 7.23 9.80 16.13
C GLY A 77 7.71 11.09 15.46
N MET A 78 8.51 11.03 14.37
CA MET A 78 8.97 12.21 13.63
C MET A 78 8.01 12.63 12.52
N ASN A 79 7.18 11.72 12.00
CA ASN A 79 6.01 12.04 11.16
C ASN A 79 4.78 12.44 12.00
N LEU A 80 4.96 12.60 13.30
CA LEU A 80 3.92 12.44 14.31
C LEU A 80 3.49 13.73 15.00
N GLY A 81 3.44 14.81 14.22
CA GLY A 81 2.32 15.73 14.40
C GLY A 81 0.97 15.07 14.07
N PHE A 82 0.95 13.91 13.38
CA PHE A 82 -0.29 13.34 12.82
C PHE A 82 -0.54 11.81 13.00
N LEU A 83 0.28 11.01 13.72
CA LEU A 83 0.02 9.54 13.83
C LEU A 83 0.30 8.82 15.18
N LEU A 84 0.16 9.48 16.35
CA LEU A 84 0.19 8.83 17.68
C LEU A 84 1.50 8.12 18.13
N LEU A 85 2.00 8.49 19.32
CA LEU A 85 3.15 7.88 20.02
C LEU A 85 2.93 6.39 20.43
N ALA A 86 2.19 5.58 19.67
CA ALA A 86 1.42 4.46 20.23
C ALA A 86 1.80 3.03 19.81
N PHE A 87 2.68 2.74 18.84
CA PHE A 87 2.97 1.31 18.56
C PHE A 87 3.79 0.62 19.66
N ASN A 88 4.52 1.38 20.46
CA ASN A 88 5.24 0.83 21.63
C ASN A 88 4.27 0.29 22.71
N GLN A 89 2.98 0.69 22.68
CA GLN A 89 1.94 0.23 23.60
C GLN A 89 0.87 -0.67 22.95
N ILE A 90 0.64 -0.63 21.64
CA ILE A 90 -0.39 -1.49 21.02
C ILE A 90 0.00 -2.98 21.06
N SER A 91 1.26 -3.33 20.77
CA SER A 91 1.71 -4.73 20.82
C SER A 91 2.14 -5.17 22.22
N ASN A 92 2.89 -4.35 22.95
CA ASN A 92 3.61 -4.85 24.12
C ASN A 92 2.75 -5.03 25.40
N ASN A 93 1.51 -4.52 25.44
CA ASN A 93 0.62 -4.67 26.60
C ASN A 93 -0.72 -5.39 26.34
N CYS A 94 -1.08 -5.76 25.11
CA CYS A 94 -2.43 -6.29 24.83
C CYS A 94 -2.55 -7.66 24.12
N GLY A 95 -1.51 -8.49 23.95
CA GLY A 95 -1.81 -9.84 23.44
C GLY A 95 -0.77 -10.96 23.40
N MET A 96 0.53 -10.73 23.58
CA MET A 96 1.53 -11.77 23.30
C MET A 96 1.89 -12.68 24.50
N LEU A 97 0.91 -13.14 25.26
CA LEU A 97 1.10 -14.27 26.19
C LEU A 97 0.52 -15.61 25.72
N HIS A 98 -0.19 -15.70 24.58
CA HIS A 98 -0.87 -16.97 24.26
C HIS A 98 -0.91 -17.49 22.81
N TYR A 99 -0.29 -16.86 21.80
CA TYR A 99 -0.49 -17.32 20.42
C TYR A 99 0.76 -17.25 19.51
N THR A 100 1.79 -18.04 19.83
CA THR A 100 2.91 -18.34 18.91
C THR A 100 2.79 -19.76 18.38
N SER A 101 2.23 -19.96 17.18
CA SER A 101 2.49 -21.18 16.38
C SER A 101 2.17 -20.98 14.88
N GLY A 102 3.17 -21.10 13.99
CA GLY A 102 2.99 -21.68 12.65
C GLY A 102 3.19 -20.80 11.41
N GLY A 103 4.44 -20.68 10.91
CA GLY A 103 4.75 -20.24 9.54
C GLY A 103 6.23 -19.90 9.33
N PRO A 104 6.83 -20.14 8.14
CA PRO A 104 8.27 -19.98 7.89
C PRO A 104 8.77 -18.52 7.90
N LEU A 105 7.89 -17.53 8.08
CA LEU A 105 8.25 -16.12 8.18
C LEU A 105 8.25 -15.59 9.63
N GLY A 106 8.01 -16.42 10.65
CA GLY A 106 8.04 -15.99 12.06
C GLY A 106 6.87 -15.10 12.48
N ALA A 107 6.67 -14.97 13.80
CA ALA A 107 5.52 -14.25 14.40
C ALA A 107 5.53 -12.73 14.17
N GLU A 108 6.67 -12.18 13.76
CA GLU A 108 6.88 -10.74 13.57
C GLU A 108 6.55 -10.27 12.14
N HIS A 109 6.40 -11.21 11.19
CA HIS A 109 6.11 -10.90 9.78
C HIS A 109 4.72 -11.37 9.31
N SER A 110 3.84 -11.82 10.21
CA SER A 110 2.51 -12.39 9.87
C SER A 110 1.34 -11.78 10.67
N GLN A 111 1.53 -10.59 11.25
CA GLN A 111 0.50 -9.96 12.10
C GLN A 111 -0.59 -9.27 11.26
N ARG A 112 -1.85 -9.36 11.72
CA ARG A 112 -2.96 -8.52 11.24
C ARG A 112 -3.19 -7.38 12.22
N LEU A 113 -2.95 -6.15 11.76
CA LEU A 113 -3.01 -4.94 12.58
C LEU A 113 -4.40 -4.25 12.56
N GLU A 114 -5.33 -4.75 11.74
CA GLU A 114 -6.61 -4.11 11.40
C GLU A 114 -7.53 -3.85 12.59
N SER A 115 -7.49 -4.69 13.63
CA SER A 115 -8.38 -4.57 14.79
C SER A 115 -8.06 -3.41 15.74
N TYR A 116 -6.89 -2.77 15.60
CA TYR A 116 -6.39 -1.78 16.58
C TYR A 116 -6.61 -0.32 16.21
N PHE A 117 -7.07 -0.03 14.99
CA PHE A 117 -7.14 1.33 14.44
C PHE A 117 -8.59 1.74 14.14
N GLN A 118 -9.31 2.22 15.16
CA GLN A 118 -10.71 2.67 14.98
C GLN A 118 -10.85 4.11 14.47
N SER A 119 -9.76 4.89 14.45
CA SER A 119 -9.76 6.32 14.06
C SER A 119 -8.86 6.63 12.86
N ILE A 120 -8.25 5.61 12.24
CA ILE A 120 -7.34 5.75 11.10
C ILE A 120 -7.92 4.93 9.96
N GLN A 121 -7.98 5.52 8.77
CA GLN A 121 -8.52 4.83 7.62
C GLN A 121 -7.54 3.75 7.15
N MET A 122 -8.07 2.58 6.82
CA MET A 122 -7.26 1.41 6.46
C MET A 122 -7.70 0.90 5.09
N VAL A 123 -6.73 0.69 4.21
CA VAL A 123 -6.96 0.13 2.87
C VAL A 123 -5.96 -0.97 2.58
N ALA A 124 -6.37 -1.99 1.84
CA ALA A 124 -5.49 -3.10 1.47
C ALA A 124 -5.57 -3.34 -0.04
N CYS A 125 -4.42 -3.27 -0.71
CA CYS A 125 -4.34 -3.49 -2.15
C CYS A 125 -4.18 -4.98 -2.50
N SER A 126 -4.61 -5.36 -3.70
CA SER A 126 -4.62 -6.74 -4.18
C SER A 126 -4.24 -6.92 -5.65
N THR A 127 -4.19 -5.83 -6.42
CA THR A 127 -3.80 -5.77 -7.85
C THR A 127 -2.90 -4.56 -8.08
N PRO A 128 -2.04 -4.55 -9.12
CA PRO A 128 -1.29 -3.34 -9.49
C PRO A 128 -2.20 -2.14 -9.73
N TYR A 129 -3.37 -2.34 -10.35
CA TYR A 129 -4.35 -1.28 -10.58
C TYR A 129 -4.80 -0.62 -9.26
N ASN A 130 -5.34 -1.40 -8.32
CA ASN A 130 -5.82 -0.82 -7.06
C ASN A 130 -4.68 -0.37 -6.15
N ALA A 131 -3.48 -0.97 -6.22
CA ALA A 131 -2.31 -0.51 -5.49
C ALA A 131 -1.96 0.93 -5.89
N LYS A 132 -1.88 1.22 -7.20
CA LYS A 132 -1.60 2.56 -7.71
C LYS A 132 -2.70 3.56 -7.32
N GLY A 133 -3.97 3.23 -7.60
CA GLY A 133 -5.08 4.13 -7.34
C GLY A 133 -5.36 4.39 -5.85
N LEU A 134 -5.24 3.38 -4.99
CA LEU A 134 -5.44 3.53 -3.53
C LEU A 134 -4.27 4.27 -2.88
N MET A 135 -3.03 4.05 -3.34
CA MET A 135 -1.87 4.76 -2.79
C MET A 135 -1.90 6.25 -3.13
N LYS A 136 -2.28 6.62 -4.36
CA LYS A 136 -2.54 8.02 -4.73
C LYS A 136 -3.61 8.64 -3.84
N ALA A 137 -4.73 7.94 -3.66
CA ALA A 137 -5.81 8.41 -2.80
C ALA A 137 -5.35 8.58 -1.34
N ALA A 138 -4.52 7.67 -0.83
CA ALA A 138 -3.97 7.73 0.51
C ALA A 138 -3.02 8.93 0.71
N ILE A 139 -2.12 9.19 -0.25
CA ILE A 139 -1.19 10.34 -0.18
C ILE A 139 -1.93 11.67 -0.24
N ARG A 140 -3.01 11.75 -1.03
CA ARG A 140 -3.81 12.98 -1.23
C ARG A 140 -4.92 13.17 -0.20
N SER A 141 -5.04 12.26 0.76
CA SER A 141 -6.06 12.33 1.80
C SER A 141 -5.66 13.34 2.87
N GLU A 142 -6.63 14.12 3.35
CA GLU A 142 -6.48 15.00 4.52
C GLU A 142 -6.46 14.21 5.85
N ASN A 143 -6.85 12.94 5.81
CA ASN A 143 -6.86 12.03 6.96
C ASN A 143 -5.69 11.05 6.89
N PRO A 144 -5.12 10.63 8.03
CA PRO A 144 -4.11 9.58 8.03
C PRO A 144 -4.68 8.27 7.49
N VAL A 145 -3.96 7.65 6.54
CA VAL A 145 -4.33 6.38 5.90
C VAL A 145 -3.22 5.36 6.10
N ILE A 146 -3.58 4.14 6.51
CA ILE A 146 -2.70 2.98 6.51
C ILE A 146 -3.02 2.14 5.28
N LEU A 147 -2.05 2.00 4.38
CA LEU A 147 -2.13 1.13 3.22
C LEU A 147 -1.38 -0.18 3.47
N PHE A 148 -2.08 -1.31 3.34
CA PHE A 148 -1.47 -2.64 3.41
C PHE A 148 -1.17 -3.16 2.02
N GLU A 149 0.11 -3.39 1.80
CA GLU A 149 0.64 -4.18 0.70
C GLU A 149 0.98 -5.58 1.20
N HIS A 150 0.94 -6.56 0.29
CA HIS A 150 1.28 -7.94 0.61
C HIS A 150 2.47 -8.39 -0.21
N VAL A 151 3.57 -8.74 0.45
CA VAL A 151 4.85 -9.08 -0.19
C VAL A 151 4.72 -10.15 -1.29
N LEU A 152 3.88 -11.18 -1.08
CA LEU A 152 3.63 -12.23 -2.08
C LEU A 152 2.91 -11.74 -3.35
N LEU A 153 2.38 -10.52 -3.37
CA LEU A 153 1.74 -9.91 -4.53
C LEU A 153 2.67 -8.99 -5.32
N TYR A 154 3.90 -8.72 -4.87
CA TYR A 154 4.79 -7.81 -5.60
C TYR A 154 5.11 -8.24 -7.02
N ASN A 155 5.29 -9.54 -7.24
CA ASN A 155 5.55 -10.09 -8.56
C ASN A 155 4.27 -10.31 -9.39
N LEU A 156 3.11 -9.85 -8.91
CA LEU A 156 1.89 -9.89 -9.68
C LEU A 156 1.98 -8.86 -10.81
N LYS A 157 1.82 -9.34 -12.04
CA LYS A 157 1.85 -8.53 -13.24
C LYS A 157 0.44 -8.27 -13.75
N GLU A 158 0.15 -7.02 -14.09
CA GLU A 158 -1.13 -6.61 -14.64
C GLU A 158 -0.93 -5.45 -15.61
N SER A 159 -1.86 -5.30 -16.53
CA SER A 159 -1.90 -4.18 -17.46
C SER A 159 -2.82 -3.12 -16.88
N ILE A 160 -2.29 -1.93 -16.63
CA ILE A 160 -3.04 -0.82 -16.03
C ILE A 160 -3.08 0.34 -17.04
N PRO A 161 -4.06 1.26 -16.94
CA PRO A 161 -4.12 2.39 -17.85
C PRO A 161 -3.01 3.40 -17.54
N ASP A 162 -2.49 4.05 -18.58
CA ASP A 162 -1.49 5.13 -18.47
C ASP A 162 -2.09 6.43 -17.90
N GLU A 163 -3.42 6.60 -18.01
CA GLU A 163 -4.11 7.80 -17.53
C GLU A 163 -4.06 7.93 -16.00
N GLU A 164 -4.24 9.15 -15.51
CA GLU A 164 -4.34 9.38 -14.08
C GLU A 164 -5.69 8.89 -13.55
N TYR A 165 -5.65 7.95 -12.59
CA TYR A 165 -6.83 7.48 -11.88
C TYR A 165 -6.59 7.43 -10.38
N ILE A 166 -7.68 7.58 -9.61
CA ILE A 166 -7.69 7.55 -8.15
C ILE A 166 -8.80 6.60 -7.72
N CYS A 167 -8.48 5.63 -6.86
CA CYS A 167 -9.50 4.74 -6.31
C CYS A 167 -10.17 5.38 -5.10
N ASN A 168 -11.45 5.08 -4.91
CA ASN A 168 -12.16 5.49 -3.71
C ASN A 168 -11.70 4.65 -2.50
N LEU A 169 -11.26 5.31 -1.43
CA LEU A 169 -10.77 4.64 -0.22
C LEU A 169 -11.89 3.98 0.61
N GLU A 170 -13.15 4.33 0.36
CA GLU A 170 -14.32 3.85 1.13
C GLU A 170 -15.18 2.85 0.34
N GLU A 171 -14.73 2.42 -0.83
CA GLU A 171 -15.49 1.57 -1.73
C GLU A 171 -14.87 0.18 -1.89
N ALA A 172 -15.71 -0.85 -1.75
CA ALA A 172 -15.32 -2.22 -2.06
C ALA A 172 -15.50 -2.51 -3.55
N GLU A 173 -14.48 -3.08 -4.18
CA GLU A 173 -14.53 -3.49 -5.59
C GLU A 173 -15.40 -4.75 -5.77
N MET A 174 -16.37 -4.70 -6.69
CA MET A 174 -17.08 -5.89 -7.15
C MET A 174 -16.26 -6.61 -8.23
N VAL A 175 -15.57 -7.68 -7.82
CA VAL A 175 -14.69 -8.44 -8.74
C VAL A 175 -15.47 -9.38 -9.65
N ARG A 176 -16.45 -10.12 -9.10
CA ARG A 176 -17.31 -11.04 -9.86
C ARG A 176 -18.77 -10.96 -9.37
N PRO A 177 -19.76 -10.81 -10.26
CA PRO A 177 -21.17 -10.89 -9.88
C PRO A 177 -21.59 -12.34 -9.55
N GLY A 178 -22.59 -12.49 -8.68
CA GLY A 178 -23.16 -13.79 -8.34
C GLY A 178 -24.50 -13.65 -7.62
N GLU A 179 -25.31 -14.71 -7.66
CA GLU A 179 -26.70 -14.67 -7.15
C GLU A 179 -26.92 -15.50 -5.86
N HIS A 180 -26.02 -16.44 -5.55
CA HIS A 180 -26.24 -17.43 -4.49
C HIS A 180 -25.47 -17.15 -3.18
N ILE A 181 -24.26 -16.60 -3.27
CA ILE A 181 -23.38 -16.35 -2.12
C ILE A 181 -22.57 -15.08 -2.35
N THR A 182 -22.38 -14.30 -1.29
CA THR A 182 -21.45 -13.16 -1.25
C THR A 182 -20.18 -13.58 -0.52
N ILE A 183 -19.04 -13.40 -1.17
CA ILE A 183 -17.71 -13.66 -0.59
C ILE A 183 -17.00 -12.32 -0.43
N LEU A 184 -16.64 -11.99 0.81
CA LEU A 184 -15.86 -10.80 1.14
C LEU A 184 -14.44 -11.21 1.48
N THR A 185 -13.47 -10.56 0.83
CA THR A 185 -12.05 -10.87 0.97
C THR A 185 -11.22 -9.65 0.58
N TYR A 186 -9.97 -9.59 1.03
CA TYR A 186 -9.07 -8.47 0.78
C TYR A 186 -7.63 -8.96 0.62
N SER A 187 -6.77 -8.10 0.07
CA SER A 187 -5.35 -8.37 -0.12
C SER A 187 -5.12 -9.73 -0.81
N ARG A 188 -4.13 -10.52 -0.35
CA ARG A 188 -3.76 -11.82 -0.91
C ARG A 188 -4.92 -12.81 -0.95
N MET A 189 -5.86 -12.74 0.00
CA MET A 189 -6.99 -13.67 0.08
C MET A 189 -7.99 -13.50 -1.06
N ARG A 190 -7.92 -12.39 -1.84
CA ARG A 190 -8.67 -12.25 -3.09
C ARG A 190 -8.24 -13.27 -4.15
N ARG A 191 -6.99 -13.74 -4.08
CA ARG A 191 -6.41 -14.63 -5.09
C ARG A 191 -6.32 -16.06 -4.59
N LYS A 192 -6.55 -16.99 -5.52
CA LYS A 192 -6.38 -18.43 -5.31
C LYS A 192 -4.94 -18.84 -5.61
N ASP A 193 -4.36 -18.34 -6.71
CA ASP A 193 -2.97 -18.57 -7.16
C ASP A 193 -2.37 -17.32 -7.86
N ALA A 194 -1.11 -17.39 -8.33
CA ALA A 194 -0.37 -16.30 -9.01
C ALA A 194 -0.95 -15.86 -10.38
N GLY A 195 -2.24 -16.10 -10.62
CA GLY A 195 -2.96 -15.77 -11.84
C GLY A 195 -4.47 -15.86 -11.64
N GLU A 196 -4.96 -16.84 -10.87
CA GLU A 196 -6.39 -17.04 -10.60
C GLU A 196 -6.91 -16.23 -9.41
N GLN A 197 -8.01 -15.51 -9.61
CA GLN A 197 -8.80 -14.86 -8.56
C GLN A 197 -9.91 -15.83 -8.09
N TRP A 198 -10.28 -15.83 -6.80
CA TRP A 198 -11.42 -16.64 -6.32
C TRP A 198 -12.74 -16.26 -6.99
N VAL A 199 -12.80 -14.98 -7.35
CA VAL A 199 -13.89 -14.26 -7.96
C VAL A 199 -13.50 -13.96 -9.40
#